data_AF-A0A6S7BDR5-F1
#
_entry.id   AF-A0A6S7BDR5-F1
#
_cell.length_a   1.000
_cell.length_b   1.000
_cell.length_c   1.000
_cell.angle_alpha   90.00
_cell.angle_beta   90.00
_cell.angle_gamma   90.00
#
_symmetry.space_group_name_H-M   'P 1'
#
loop_
_entity.id
_entity.type
_entity.pdbx_description
1 polymer ?
#
loop_
_entity_poly.entity_id
_entity_poly.type
_entity_poly.pdbx_seq_one_letter_code
_entity_poly.pdbx_strand_id
1 'polypeptide(L)'
;MSRISDTRIRTREAAARLVASGRLPHELTVDLIYAEIRQGSRTTINDELKLWKDEQTRIDALSAALPPAVANAMLSVWALAVEQGEQVFAQRGEELETEAAVATTRVASLETANAELQAEVRTLRAQLDDQQARLAVVVTELAQAGAGRDAALRQAEAAIAERDAVRAQSERALHDAQSAHARELEVLRTSRTEHEAALRAEVNQATSRLEAVQKHVMLQTEEARDAQRRAEAALSEIRRRNEQLVVDVQRISADAAEHRRLAERHERQLGSVMEEARDLQLKRDALARQVALLQGQLKARNQSSLVRRTRRSRKDA
;
A
#
# COMPACT_ATOMS: atom_id res chain seq x y z
N MET A 1 7.39 -104.74 -62.43
CA MET A 1 6.14 -104.88 -63.20
C MET A 1 6.48 -105.21 -64.64
N SER A 2 6.28 -106.48 -65.02
CA SER A 2 6.57 -106.97 -66.37
C SER A 2 5.65 -106.27 -67.36
N ARG A 3 6.19 -105.54 -68.34
CA ARG A 3 5.42 -104.96 -69.45
C ARG A 3 4.94 -106.11 -70.33
N ILE A 4 3.86 -106.76 -69.92
CA ILE A 4 3.17 -107.72 -70.78
C ILE A 4 2.74 -106.92 -72.00
N SER A 5 3.32 -107.25 -73.16
CA SER A 5 2.96 -106.63 -74.43
C SER A 5 1.44 -106.69 -74.57
N ASP A 6 0.80 -105.57 -74.90
CA ASP A 6 -0.65 -105.45 -75.17
C ASP A 6 -1.13 -106.58 -76.12
N THR A 7 -0.26 -107.01 -77.04
CA THR A 7 -0.52 -108.16 -77.94
C THR A 7 -0.64 -109.51 -77.24
N ARG A 8 0.08 -109.77 -76.14
CA ARG A 8 -0.01 -111.04 -75.38
C ARG A 8 -1.31 -111.12 -74.59
N ILE A 9 -1.68 -110.02 -73.91
CA ILE A 9 -2.96 -109.92 -73.18
C ILE A 9 -4.12 -110.11 -74.15
N ARG A 10 -4.13 -109.34 -75.25
CA ARG A 10 -5.18 -109.44 -76.26
C ARG A 10 -5.24 -110.82 -76.93
N THR A 11 -4.10 -111.48 -77.13
CA THR A 11 -4.05 -112.86 -77.66
C THR A 11 -4.76 -113.83 -76.73
N ARG A 12 -4.50 -113.75 -75.41
CA ARG A 12 -5.18 -114.57 -74.41
C ARG A 12 -6.68 -114.25 -74.31
N GLU A 13 -7.05 -112.98 -74.32
CA GLU A 13 -8.46 -112.55 -74.31
C GLU A 13 -9.22 -112.99 -75.57
N ALA A 14 -8.60 -112.88 -76.75
CA ALA A 14 -9.17 -113.34 -78.01
C ALA A 14 -9.34 -114.86 -78.03
N ALA A 15 -8.32 -115.61 -77.58
CA ALA A 15 -8.39 -117.06 -77.47
C ALA A 15 -9.50 -117.49 -76.51
N ALA A 16 -9.61 -116.85 -75.33
CA ALA A 16 -10.67 -117.12 -74.37
C ALA A 16 -12.07 -116.80 -74.92
N ARG A 17 -12.24 -115.66 -75.60
CA ARG A 17 -13.50 -115.29 -76.26
C ARG A 17 -13.91 -116.28 -77.35
N LEU A 18 -12.96 -116.74 -78.17
CA LEU A 18 -13.23 -117.71 -79.23
C LEU A 18 -13.65 -119.08 -78.66
N VAL A 19 -13.02 -119.55 -77.58
CA VAL A 19 -13.47 -120.78 -76.91
C VAL A 19 -14.83 -120.60 -76.25
N ALA A 20 -15.08 -119.46 -75.60
CA ALA A 20 -16.41 -119.14 -75.05
C ALA A 20 -17.51 -119.10 -76.12
N SER A 21 -17.18 -118.74 -77.36
CA SER A 21 -18.09 -118.77 -78.51
C SER A 21 -18.33 -120.19 -79.09
N GLY A 22 -17.73 -121.23 -78.50
CA GLY A 22 -17.94 -122.63 -78.86
C GLY A 22 -16.84 -123.29 -79.70
N ARG A 23 -15.71 -122.61 -79.95
CA ARG A 23 -14.54 -123.21 -80.62
C ARG A 23 -13.76 -124.11 -79.66
N LEU A 24 -13.16 -125.19 -80.15
CA LEU A 24 -12.31 -126.03 -79.30
C LEU A 24 -10.88 -125.44 -79.22
N PRO A 25 -10.17 -125.56 -78.08
CA PRO A 25 -8.82 -124.98 -77.91
C PRO A 25 -7.80 -125.45 -78.97
N HIS A 26 -7.92 -126.67 -79.46
CA HIS A 26 -7.03 -127.20 -80.50
C HIS A 26 -7.28 -126.60 -81.88
N GLU A 27 -8.49 -126.10 -82.15
CA GLU A 27 -8.88 -125.47 -83.43
C GLU A 27 -8.39 -124.03 -83.58
N LEU A 28 -7.97 -123.40 -82.48
CA LEU A 28 -7.43 -122.04 -82.53
C LEU A 28 -6.09 -122.00 -83.25
N THR A 29 -6.01 -121.32 -84.39
CA THR A 29 -4.77 -121.11 -85.14
C THR A 29 -4.27 -119.69 -84.98
N VAL A 30 -2.99 -119.48 -85.27
CA VAL A 30 -2.36 -118.15 -85.25
C VAL A 30 -3.11 -117.18 -86.16
N ASP A 31 -3.60 -117.63 -87.32
CA ASP A 31 -4.32 -116.77 -88.26
C ASP A 31 -5.72 -116.40 -87.76
N LEU A 32 -6.39 -117.29 -87.02
CA LEU A 32 -7.68 -116.97 -86.38
C LEU A 32 -7.50 -115.91 -85.28
N ILE A 33 -6.47 -116.05 -84.44
CA ILE A 33 -6.15 -115.03 -83.44
C ILE A 33 -5.72 -113.72 -84.09
N TYR A 34 -4.89 -113.80 -85.14
CA TYR A 34 -4.44 -112.62 -85.88
C TYR A 34 -5.61 -111.89 -86.57
N ALA A 35 -6.63 -112.62 -87.03
CA ALA A 35 -7.85 -112.03 -87.60
C ALA A 35 -8.66 -111.25 -86.57
N GLU A 36 -8.66 -111.71 -85.31
CA GLU A 36 -9.40 -111.12 -84.19
C GLU A 36 -8.69 -109.88 -83.62
N ILE A 37 -7.37 -109.95 -83.37
CA ILE A 37 -6.63 -108.85 -82.74
C ILE A 37 -5.95 -107.89 -83.74
N ARG A 38 -5.74 -108.35 -84.99
CA ARG A 38 -5.12 -107.61 -86.12
C ARG A 38 -3.82 -106.87 -85.80
N GLN A 39 -3.10 -107.31 -84.78
CA GLN A 39 -1.96 -106.61 -84.19
C GLN A 39 -0.93 -107.60 -83.65
N GLY A 40 0.36 -107.28 -83.78
CA GLY A 40 1.47 -108.08 -83.25
C GLY A 40 2.11 -109.02 -84.27
N SER A 41 3.26 -109.59 -83.93
CA SER A 41 3.92 -110.59 -84.78
C SER A 41 3.23 -111.94 -84.67
N ARG A 42 3.08 -112.65 -85.80
CA ARG A 42 2.60 -114.04 -85.83
C ARG A 42 3.41 -114.97 -84.92
N THR A 43 4.71 -114.71 -84.73
CA THR A 43 5.55 -115.49 -83.80
C THR A 43 5.14 -115.28 -82.35
N THR A 44 4.97 -114.04 -81.91
CA THR A 44 4.52 -113.72 -80.55
C THR A 44 3.12 -114.27 -80.26
N ILE A 45 2.23 -114.22 -81.25
CA ILE A 45 0.88 -114.80 -81.12
C ILE A 45 0.96 -116.32 -81.01
N ASN A 46 1.80 -116.98 -81.81
CA ASN A 46 1.97 -118.43 -81.76
C ASN A 46 2.53 -118.88 -80.41
N ASP A 47 3.57 -118.21 -79.92
CA ASP A 47 4.22 -118.57 -78.65
C ASP A 47 3.25 -118.38 -77.48
N GLU A 48 2.51 -117.26 -77.44
CA GLU A 48 1.52 -117.00 -76.39
C GLU A 48 0.30 -117.93 -76.49
N LEU A 49 -0.14 -118.26 -77.71
CA LEU A 49 -1.24 -119.19 -77.92
C LEU A 49 -0.87 -120.61 -77.49
N LYS A 50 0.37 -121.05 -77.73
CA LYS A 50 0.87 -122.33 -77.20
C LYS A 50 0.84 -122.34 -75.68
N LEU A 51 1.39 -121.30 -75.03
CA LEU A 51 1.37 -121.18 -73.57
C LEU A 51 -0.06 -121.16 -73.01
N TRP A 52 -0.97 -120.44 -73.66
CA TRP A 52 -2.37 -120.41 -73.27
C TRP A 52 -3.06 -121.77 -73.43
N LYS A 53 -2.80 -122.51 -74.52
CA LYS A 53 -3.34 -123.88 -74.70
C LYS A 53 -2.80 -124.86 -73.68
N ASP A 54 -1.51 -124.77 -73.35
CA ASP A 54 -0.88 -125.59 -72.31
C ASP A 54 -1.48 -125.28 -70.93
N GLU A 55 -1.76 -124.00 -70.67
CA GLU A 55 -2.43 -123.53 -69.47
C GLU A 55 -3.88 -124.02 -69.41
N GLN A 56 -4.65 -123.97 -70.50
CA GLN A 56 -5.99 -124.54 -70.58
C GLN A 56 -5.99 -126.04 -70.35
N THR A 57 -5.08 -126.78 -71.00
CA THR A 57 -4.96 -128.24 -70.81
C THR A 57 -4.68 -128.58 -69.34
N ARG A 58 -3.83 -127.78 -68.69
CA ARG A 58 -3.54 -127.92 -67.26
C ARG A 58 -4.76 -127.60 -66.40
N ILE A 59 -5.49 -126.54 -66.70
CA ILE A 59 -6.73 -126.15 -65.99
C ILE A 59 -7.80 -127.23 -66.16
N ASP A 60 -7.98 -127.78 -67.37
CA ASP A 60 -8.91 -128.86 -67.66
C ASP A 60 -8.55 -130.13 -66.89
N ALA A 61 -7.26 -130.49 -66.85
CA ALA A 61 -6.77 -131.64 -66.08
C ALA A 61 -6.97 -131.47 -64.57
N LEU A 62 -6.71 -130.28 -64.03
CA LEU A 62 -6.94 -129.96 -62.62
C LEU A 62 -8.44 -129.95 -62.29
N SER A 63 -9.26 -129.40 -63.18
CA SER A 63 -10.72 -129.37 -63.02
C SER A 63 -11.33 -130.78 -63.09
N ALA A 64 -10.80 -131.65 -63.96
CA ALA A 64 -11.20 -133.05 -64.04
C ALA A 64 -10.73 -133.89 -62.84
N ALA A 65 -9.60 -133.53 -62.22
CA ALA A 65 -9.07 -134.19 -61.03
C ALA A 65 -9.82 -133.84 -59.74
N LEU A 66 -10.53 -132.71 -59.72
CA LEU A 66 -11.35 -132.26 -58.60
C LEU A 66 -12.74 -132.90 -58.67
N PRO A 67 -13.16 -133.66 -57.63
CA PRO A 67 -14.54 -134.13 -57.56
C PRO A 67 -15.52 -132.94 -57.61
N PRO A 68 -16.61 -133.03 -58.38
CA PRO A 68 -17.57 -131.93 -58.52
C PRO A 68 -18.10 -131.39 -57.19
N ALA A 69 -18.26 -132.27 -56.18
CA ALA A 69 -18.67 -131.88 -54.84
C ALA A 69 -17.65 -130.97 -54.13
N VAL A 70 -16.36 -131.21 -54.30
CA VAL A 70 -15.28 -130.40 -53.69
C VAL A 70 -15.18 -129.06 -54.40
N ALA A 71 -15.24 -129.05 -55.75
CA ALA A 71 -15.25 -127.81 -56.52
C ALA A 71 -16.45 -126.92 -56.14
N ASN A 72 -17.65 -127.50 -56.04
CA ASN A 72 -18.85 -126.78 -55.61
C ASN A 72 -18.74 -126.27 -54.16
N ALA A 73 -18.14 -127.05 -53.25
CA ALA A 73 -17.91 -126.61 -51.88
C ALA A 73 -16.91 -125.44 -51.82
N MET A 74 -15.81 -125.49 -52.57
CA MET A 74 -14.85 -124.38 -52.64
C MET A 74 -15.47 -123.10 -53.21
N LEU A 75 -16.25 -123.22 -54.28
CA LEU A 75 -16.99 -122.08 -54.86
C LEU A 75 -18.02 -121.52 -53.87
N SER A 76 -18.70 -122.39 -53.13
CA SER A 76 -19.69 -121.96 -52.12
C SER A 76 -19.03 -121.25 -50.93
N VAL A 77 -17.90 -121.76 -50.44
CA VAL A 77 -17.12 -121.12 -49.37
C VAL A 77 -16.55 -119.79 -49.83
N TRP A 78 -16.04 -119.73 -51.07
CA TRP A 78 -15.55 -118.48 -51.64
C TRP A 78 -16.68 -117.46 -51.81
N ALA A 79 -17.83 -117.86 -52.34
CA ALA A 79 -19.00 -116.99 -52.46
C ALA A 79 -19.45 -116.45 -51.10
N LEU A 80 -19.51 -117.31 -50.08
CA LEU A 80 -19.83 -116.90 -48.70
C LEU A 80 -18.78 -115.93 -48.13
N ALA A 81 -17.49 -116.18 -48.36
CA ALA A 81 -16.42 -115.30 -47.89
C ALA A 81 -16.46 -113.93 -48.56
N VAL A 82 -16.79 -113.87 -49.86
CA VAL A 82 -17.01 -112.61 -50.59
C VAL A 82 -18.22 -111.89 -50.02
N GLU A 83 -19.36 -112.58 -49.85
CA GLU A 83 -20.58 -111.98 -49.29
C GLU A 83 -20.34 -111.43 -47.86
N GLN A 84 -19.68 -112.19 -46.99
CA GLN A 84 -19.32 -111.75 -45.65
C GLN A 84 -18.32 -110.59 -45.69
N GLY A 85 -17.34 -110.63 -46.59
CA GLY A 85 -16.37 -109.56 -46.77
C GLY A 85 -17.03 -108.25 -47.22
N GLU A 86 -17.97 -108.33 -48.17
CA GLU A 86 -18.77 -107.19 -48.64
C GLU A 86 -19.64 -106.62 -47.53
N GLN A 87 -20.28 -107.47 -46.72
CA GLN A 87 -21.08 -107.03 -45.58
C GLN A 87 -20.23 -106.30 -44.53
N VAL A 88 -19.08 -106.85 -44.14
CA VAL A 88 -18.18 -106.21 -43.16
C VAL A 88 -17.59 -104.91 -43.72
N PHE A 89 -17.23 -104.89 -45.01
CA PHE A 89 -16.73 -103.69 -45.67
C PHE A 89 -17.79 -102.59 -45.71
N ALA A 90 -19.03 -102.92 -46.05
CA ALA A 90 -20.15 -101.99 -46.04
C ALA A 90 -20.40 -101.43 -44.63
N GLN A 91 -20.48 -102.30 -43.61
CA GLN A 91 -20.66 -101.89 -42.22
C GLN A 91 -19.55 -100.95 -41.75
N ARG A 92 -18.28 -101.29 -42.00
CA ARG A 92 -17.17 -100.42 -41.58
C ARG A 92 -17.12 -99.13 -42.39
N GLY A 93 -17.54 -99.16 -43.65
CA GLY A 93 -17.72 -97.97 -44.49
C GLY A 93 -18.74 -97.01 -43.87
N GLU A 94 -19.92 -97.51 -43.51
CA GLU A 94 -20.97 -96.72 -42.85
C GLU A 94 -20.51 -96.17 -41.49
N GLU A 95 -19.85 -96.99 -40.66
CA GLU A 95 -19.30 -96.54 -39.38
C GLU A 95 -18.30 -95.38 -39.58
N LEU A 96 -17.36 -95.52 -40.51
CA LEU A 96 -16.36 -94.46 -40.78
C LEU A 96 -17.00 -93.20 -41.35
N GLU A 97 -18.02 -93.32 -42.22
CA GLU A 97 -18.76 -92.18 -42.74
C GLU A 97 -19.51 -91.43 -41.63
N THR A 98 -20.13 -92.15 -40.68
CA THR A 98 -20.79 -91.53 -39.53
C THR A 98 -19.78 -90.88 -38.57
N GLU A 99 -18.67 -91.54 -38.26
CA GLU A 99 -17.58 -90.99 -37.45
C GLU A 99 -17.02 -89.71 -38.09
N ALA A 100 -16.79 -89.72 -39.42
CA ALA A 100 -16.32 -88.56 -40.16
C ALA A 100 -17.34 -87.41 -40.13
N ALA A 101 -18.63 -87.68 -40.34
CA ALA A 101 -19.68 -86.67 -40.26
C ALA A 101 -19.77 -86.03 -38.86
N VAL A 102 -19.68 -86.83 -37.80
CA VAL A 102 -19.64 -86.33 -36.41
C VAL A 102 -18.38 -85.50 -36.16
N ALA A 103 -17.22 -85.92 -36.66
CA ALA A 103 -15.99 -85.15 -36.54
C ALA A 103 -16.09 -83.81 -37.27
N THR A 104 -16.60 -83.77 -38.50
CA THR A 104 -16.77 -82.54 -39.28
C THR A 104 -17.73 -81.57 -38.61
N THR A 105 -18.87 -82.04 -38.09
CA THR A 105 -19.81 -81.19 -37.36
C THR A 105 -19.21 -80.63 -36.07
N ARG A 106 -18.44 -81.45 -35.34
CA ARG A 106 -17.71 -80.99 -34.15
C ARG A 106 -16.67 -79.93 -34.48
N VAL A 107 -15.88 -80.12 -35.55
CA VAL A 107 -14.89 -79.12 -36.00
C VAL A 107 -15.58 -77.81 -36.35
N ALA A 108 -16.65 -77.84 -37.14
CA ALA A 108 -17.41 -76.63 -37.49
C ALA A 108 -17.98 -75.92 -36.25
N SER A 109 -18.47 -76.66 -35.25
CA SER A 109 -18.95 -76.08 -33.99
C SER A 109 -17.82 -75.43 -33.15
N LEU A 110 -16.62 -76.00 -33.18
CA LEU A 110 -15.46 -75.43 -32.48
C LEU A 110 -14.89 -74.21 -33.21
N GLU A 111 -14.91 -74.21 -34.55
CA GLU A 111 -14.49 -73.08 -35.36
C GLU A 111 -15.40 -71.86 -35.14
N THR A 112 -16.72 -72.08 -35.07
CA THR A 112 -17.69 -71.01 -34.76
C THR A 112 -17.49 -70.48 -33.35
N ALA A 113 -17.39 -71.34 -32.33
CA ALA A 113 -17.13 -70.92 -30.96
C ALA A 113 -15.79 -70.17 -30.81
N ASN A 114 -14.74 -70.59 -31.52
CA ASN A 114 -13.45 -69.91 -31.50
C ASN A 114 -13.54 -68.53 -32.17
N ALA A 115 -14.27 -68.41 -33.28
CA ALA A 115 -14.51 -67.12 -33.91
C ALA A 115 -15.27 -66.14 -32.99
N GLU A 116 -16.28 -66.63 -32.26
CA GLU A 116 -17.03 -65.84 -31.27
C GLU A 116 -16.13 -65.37 -30.12
N LEU A 117 -15.36 -66.27 -29.52
CA LEU A 117 -14.40 -65.92 -28.46
C LEU A 117 -13.34 -64.92 -28.94
N GLN A 118 -12.86 -65.06 -30.18
CA GLN A 118 -11.93 -64.08 -30.76
C GLN A 118 -12.59 -62.70 -30.94
N ALA A 119 -13.87 -62.66 -31.32
CA ALA A 119 -14.62 -61.41 -31.43
C ALA A 119 -14.82 -60.76 -30.05
N GLU A 120 -15.16 -61.54 -29.02
CA GLU A 120 -15.27 -61.06 -27.64
C GLU A 120 -13.95 -60.49 -27.12
N VAL A 121 -12.83 -61.20 -27.33
CA VAL A 121 -11.50 -60.73 -26.94
C VAL A 121 -11.13 -59.41 -27.63
N ARG A 122 -11.46 -59.25 -28.92
CA ARG A 122 -11.25 -57.98 -29.64
C ARG A 122 -12.08 -56.85 -29.04
N THR A 123 -13.34 -57.12 -28.73
CA THR A 123 -14.24 -56.13 -28.09
C THR A 123 -13.73 -55.71 -26.71
N LEU A 124 -13.34 -56.67 -25.87
CA LEU A 124 -12.81 -56.38 -24.52
C LEU A 124 -11.50 -55.60 -24.59
N ARG A 125 -10.61 -55.91 -25.55
CA ARG A 125 -9.39 -55.12 -25.77
C ARG A 125 -9.70 -53.68 -26.17
N ALA A 126 -10.63 -53.47 -27.10
CA ALA A 126 -11.04 -52.13 -27.50
C ALA A 126 -11.66 -51.34 -26.33
N GLN A 127 -12.44 -52.00 -25.47
CA GLN A 127 -12.97 -51.39 -24.25
C GLN A 127 -11.87 -51.04 -23.24
N LEU A 128 -10.88 -51.93 -23.06
CA LEU A 128 -9.73 -51.66 -22.19
C LEU A 128 -8.95 -50.43 -22.68
N ASP A 129 -8.69 -50.35 -23.98
CA ASP A 129 -7.95 -49.24 -24.60
C ASP A 129 -8.72 -47.91 -24.45
N ASP A 130 -10.05 -47.92 -24.64
CA ASP A 130 -10.90 -46.74 -24.40
C ASP A 130 -10.89 -46.31 -22.92
N GLN A 131 -10.99 -47.26 -21.98
CA GLN A 131 -10.89 -46.95 -20.55
C GLN A 131 -9.51 -46.39 -20.18
N GLN A 132 -8.42 -46.93 -20.74
CA GLN A 132 -7.07 -46.42 -20.52
C GLN A 132 -6.91 -45.00 -21.08
N ALA A 133 -7.46 -44.71 -22.27
CA ALA A 133 -7.46 -43.38 -22.84
C ALA A 133 -8.22 -42.38 -21.95
N ARG A 134 -9.41 -42.75 -21.46
CA ARG A 134 -10.20 -41.91 -20.55
C ARG A 134 -9.49 -41.67 -19.22
N LEU A 135 -8.87 -42.70 -18.64
CA LEU A 135 -8.07 -42.56 -17.42
C LEU A 135 -6.88 -41.64 -17.63
N ALA A 136 -6.18 -41.74 -18.76
CA ALA A 136 -5.08 -40.84 -19.09
C ALA A 136 -5.55 -39.37 -19.15
N VAL A 137 -6.69 -39.10 -19.79
CA VAL A 137 -7.29 -37.76 -19.83
C VAL A 137 -7.59 -37.25 -18.42
N VAL A 138 -8.30 -38.03 -17.60
CA VAL A 138 -8.66 -37.63 -16.22
C VAL A 138 -7.42 -37.36 -15.37
N VAL A 139 -6.36 -38.18 -15.50
CA VAL A 139 -5.10 -37.95 -14.79
C VAL A 139 -4.45 -36.65 -15.22
N THR A 140 -4.46 -36.32 -16.52
CA THR A 140 -3.92 -35.03 -17.00
C THR A 140 -4.74 -33.84 -16.52
N GLU A 141 -6.07 -33.94 -16.52
CA GLU A 141 -6.95 -32.88 -16.00
C GLU A 141 -6.76 -32.67 -14.50
N LEU A 142 -6.61 -33.75 -13.73
CA LEU A 142 -6.34 -33.67 -12.29
C LEU A 142 -4.98 -32.99 -12.01
N ALA A 143 -3.95 -33.32 -12.80
CA ALA A 143 -2.64 -32.69 -12.68
C ALA A 143 -2.69 -31.18 -13.02
N GLN A 144 -3.44 -30.80 -14.06
CA GLN A 144 -3.65 -29.40 -14.42
C GLN A 144 -4.44 -28.64 -13.34
N ALA A 145 -5.49 -29.25 -12.80
CA ALA A 145 -6.28 -28.67 -11.71
C ALA A 145 -5.43 -28.50 -10.43
N GLY A 146 -4.58 -29.47 -10.11
CA GLY A 146 -3.62 -29.39 -9.00
C GLY A 146 -2.64 -28.24 -9.19
N ALA A 147 -2.01 -28.14 -10.36
CA ALA A 147 -1.09 -27.04 -10.68
C ALA A 147 -1.78 -25.66 -10.63
N GLY A 148 -3.03 -25.57 -11.11
CA GLY A 148 -3.85 -24.37 -11.04
C GLY A 148 -4.18 -23.96 -9.61
N ARG A 149 -4.55 -24.92 -8.76
CA ARG A 149 -4.78 -24.69 -7.32
C ARG A 149 -3.52 -24.19 -6.62
N ASP A 150 -2.37 -24.82 -6.87
CA ASP A 150 -1.09 -24.42 -6.25
C ASP A 150 -0.63 -23.03 -6.71
N ALA A 151 -0.90 -22.67 -7.97
CA ALA A 151 -0.67 -21.32 -8.46
C ALA A 151 -1.59 -20.30 -7.76
N ALA A 152 -2.88 -20.60 -7.63
CA ALA A 152 -3.84 -19.74 -6.94
C ALA A 152 -3.50 -19.55 -5.45
N LEU A 153 -3.06 -20.62 -4.77
CA LEU A 153 -2.61 -20.54 -3.37
C LEU A 153 -1.39 -19.62 -3.23
N ARG A 154 -0.38 -19.76 -4.10
CA ARG A 154 0.80 -18.88 -4.09
C ARG A 154 0.43 -17.42 -4.35
N GLN A 155 -0.51 -17.16 -5.27
CA GLN A 155 -1.01 -15.81 -5.51
C GLN A 155 -1.76 -15.24 -4.31
N ALA A 156 -2.58 -16.06 -3.63
CA ALA A 156 -3.29 -15.64 -2.42
C ALA A 156 -2.32 -15.32 -1.28
N GLU A 157 -1.30 -16.16 -1.06
CA GLU A 157 -0.24 -15.92 -0.06
C GLU A 157 0.54 -14.64 -0.35
N ALA A 158 0.91 -14.41 -1.62
CA ALA A 158 1.57 -13.18 -2.04
C ALA A 158 0.69 -11.94 -1.80
N ALA A 159 -0.59 -12.00 -2.16
CA ALA A 159 -1.53 -10.90 -1.95
C ALA A 159 -1.75 -10.61 -0.45
N ILE A 160 -1.79 -11.64 0.40
CA ILE A 160 -1.86 -11.47 1.86
C ILE A 160 -0.59 -10.77 2.37
N ALA A 161 0.59 -11.21 1.93
CA ALA A 161 1.85 -10.60 2.33
C ALA A 161 1.95 -9.13 1.89
N GLU A 162 1.53 -8.81 0.67
CA GLU A 162 1.47 -7.43 0.16
C GLU A 162 0.51 -6.57 0.98
N ARG A 163 -0.70 -7.08 1.26
CA ARG A 163 -1.69 -6.37 2.11
C ARG A 163 -1.12 -6.08 3.49
N ASP A 164 -0.47 -7.05 4.10
CA ASP A 164 0.08 -6.91 5.45
C ASP A 164 1.27 -5.93 5.46
N ALA A 165 2.10 -5.94 4.42
CA ALA A 165 3.17 -4.95 4.23
C ALA A 165 2.63 -3.52 4.07
N VAL A 166 1.62 -3.32 3.21
CA VAL A 166 0.96 -2.02 3.01
C VAL A 166 0.31 -1.55 4.31
N ARG A 167 -0.36 -2.44 5.04
CA ARG A 167 -0.96 -2.12 6.33
C ARG A 167 0.09 -1.66 7.33
N ALA A 168 1.18 -2.42 7.50
CA ALA A 168 2.27 -2.05 8.39
C ALA A 168 2.92 -0.70 8.01
N GLN A 169 3.07 -0.43 6.71
CA GLN A 169 3.57 0.86 6.23
C GLN A 169 2.60 2.00 6.56
N SER A 170 1.29 1.79 6.36
CA SER A 170 0.26 2.79 6.67
C SER A 170 0.18 3.09 8.17
N GLU A 171 0.27 2.07 9.02
CA GLU A 171 0.26 2.20 10.48
C GLU A 171 1.49 2.98 10.97
N ARG A 172 2.67 2.71 10.40
CA ARG A 172 3.89 3.48 10.66
C ARG A 172 3.76 4.93 10.22
N ALA A 173 3.30 5.18 9.00
CA ALA A 173 3.11 6.53 8.49
C ALA A 173 2.11 7.35 9.33
N LEU A 174 1.03 6.70 9.78
CA LEU A 174 0.05 7.32 10.69
C LEU A 174 0.68 7.66 12.04
N HIS A 175 1.46 6.74 12.63
CA HIS A 175 2.15 6.97 13.88
C HIS A 175 3.16 8.12 13.77
N ASP A 176 3.94 8.14 12.70
CA ASP A 176 4.92 9.19 12.44
C ASP A 176 4.23 10.56 12.31
N ALA A 177 3.13 10.64 11.54
CA ALA A 177 2.34 11.85 11.39
C ALA A 177 1.72 12.33 12.71
N GLN A 178 1.18 11.42 13.53
CA GLN A 178 0.67 11.73 14.87
C GLN A 178 1.78 12.27 15.77
N SER A 179 2.97 11.66 15.73
CA SER A 179 4.12 12.11 16.53
C SER A 179 4.64 13.48 16.10
N ALA A 180 4.61 13.78 14.79
CA ALA A 180 5.00 15.08 14.24
C ALA A 180 3.99 16.15 14.66
N HIS A 181 2.69 15.87 14.51
CA HIS A 181 1.63 16.78 14.91
C HIS A 181 1.65 17.05 16.43
N ALA A 182 1.88 16.03 17.26
CA ALA A 182 2.02 16.21 18.70
C ALA A 182 3.20 17.14 19.05
N ARG A 183 4.33 17.02 18.35
CA ARG A 183 5.49 17.90 18.51
C ARG A 183 5.18 19.34 18.08
N GLU A 184 4.52 19.53 16.95
CA GLU A 184 4.10 20.86 16.47
C GLU A 184 3.14 21.55 17.45
N LEU A 185 2.15 20.80 17.97
CA LEU A 185 1.22 21.32 18.98
C LEU A 185 1.95 21.74 20.25
N GLU A 186 2.95 20.97 20.69
CA GLU A 186 3.73 21.33 21.87
C GLU A 186 4.55 22.59 21.64
N VAL A 187 5.22 22.72 20.48
CA VAL A 187 5.95 23.93 20.08
C VAL A 187 5.04 25.16 20.01
N LEU A 188 3.82 25.01 19.46
CA LEU A 188 2.85 26.10 19.41
C LEU A 188 2.35 26.49 20.80
N ARG A 189 2.15 25.52 21.69
CA ARG A 189 1.75 25.76 23.08
C ARG A 189 2.85 26.49 23.84
N THR A 190 4.10 26.03 23.77
CA THR A 190 5.22 26.69 24.44
C THR A 190 5.40 28.11 23.93
N SER A 191 5.43 28.32 22.61
CA SER A 191 5.51 29.65 22.00
C SER A 191 4.37 30.57 22.44
N ARG A 192 3.13 30.05 22.50
CA ARG A 192 1.99 30.82 23.01
C ARG A 192 2.15 31.17 24.48
N THR A 193 2.58 30.24 25.33
CA THR A 193 2.79 30.52 26.76
C THR A 193 3.91 31.55 26.98
N GLU A 194 4.97 31.50 26.18
CA GLU A 194 6.06 32.47 26.19
C GLU A 194 5.56 33.85 25.74
N HIS A 195 4.76 33.92 24.68
CA HIS A 195 4.17 35.17 24.20
C HIS A 195 3.19 35.77 25.23
N GLU A 196 2.31 34.95 25.83
CA GLU A 196 1.41 35.39 26.90
C GLU A 196 2.19 35.87 28.14
N ALA A 197 3.30 35.22 28.50
CA ALA A 197 4.17 35.65 29.58
C ALA A 197 4.87 36.98 29.27
N ALA A 198 5.36 37.17 28.04
CA ALA A 198 5.96 38.43 27.59
C ALA A 198 4.95 39.58 27.61
N LEU A 199 3.75 39.38 27.09
CA LEU A 199 2.66 40.37 27.14
C LEU A 199 2.28 40.73 28.57
N ARG A 200 2.18 39.75 29.47
CA ARG A 200 1.94 40.02 30.91
C ARG A 200 3.07 40.84 31.52
N ALA A 201 4.32 40.57 31.18
CA ALA A 201 5.46 41.37 31.65
C ALA A 201 5.39 42.82 31.14
N GLU A 202 5.03 43.04 29.88
CA GLU A 202 4.82 44.37 29.31
C GLU A 202 3.67 45.12 29.99
N VAL A 203 2.53 44.45 30.23
CA VAL A 203 1.40 45.03 30.96
C VAL A 203 1.79 45.40 32.39
N ASN A 204 2.52 44.54 33.10
CA ASN A 204 3.02 44.83 34.44
C ASN A 204 3.99 46.01 34.44
N GLN A 205 4.86 46.11 33.43
CA GLN A 205 5.77 47.24 33.27
C GLN A 205 5.02 48.54 32.99
N ALA A 206 4.04 48.52 32.09
CA ALA A 206 3.19 49.67 31.79
C ALA A 206 2.39 50.11 33.03
N THR A 207 1.85 49.16 33.78
CA THR A 207 1.15 49.41 35.05
C THR A 207 2.08 50.07 36.07
N SER A 208 3.29 49.51 36.26
CA SER A 208 4.29 50.10 37.16
C SER A 208 4.70 51.52 36.75
N ARG A 209 4.83 51.79 35.44
CA ARG A 209 5.09 53.14 34.91
C ARG A 209 3.91 54.08 35.17
N LEU A 210 2.68 53.63 34.96
CA LEU A 210 1.48 54.42 35.24
C LEU A 210 1.37 54.75 36.73
N GLU A 211 1.61 53.78 37.62
CA GLU A 211 1.64 54.01 39.06
C GLU A 211 2.75 55.00 39.46
N ALA A 212 3.94 54.89 38.86
CA ALA A 212 5.03 55.84 39.11
C ALA A 212 4.68 57.26 38.64
N VAL A 213 4.08 57.39 37.45
CA VAL A 213 3.57 58.68 36.94
C VAL A 213 2.48 59.21 37.84
N GLN A 214 1.52 58.38 38.27
CA GLN A 214 0.45 58.78 39.19
C GLN A 214 1.02 59.27 40.52
N LYS A 215 1.98 58.55 41.11
CA LYS A 215 2.68 58.98 42.34
C LYS A 215 3.39 60.33 42.14
N HIS A 216 4.08 60.49 41.02
CA HIS A 216 4.76 61.74 40.69
C HIS A 216 3.79 62.91 40.53
N VAL A 217 2.66 62.71 39.82
CA VAL A 217 1.61 63.70 39.69
C VAL A 217 1.01 64.05 41.05
N MET A 218 0.75 63.07 41.92
CA MET A 218 0.28 63.32 43.29
C MET A 218 1.28 64.21 44.06
N LEU A 219 2.58 63.88 44.03
CA LEU A 219 3.63 64.69 44.66
C LEU A 219 3.69 66.11 44.08
N GLN A 220 3.67 66.25 42.75
CA GLN A 220 3.64 67.57 42.11
C GLN A 220 2.40 68.39 42.50
N THR A 221 1.23 67.75 42.68
CA THR A 221 0.03 68.46 43.16
C THR A 221 0.14 68.87 44.62
N GLU A 222 0.79 68.07 45.47
CA GLU A 222 1.09 68.44 46.87
C GLU A 222 2.09 69.60 46.93
N GLU A 223 3.19 69.53 46.17
CA GLU A 223 4.18 70.60 46.06
C GLU A 223 3.55 71.90 45.52
N ALA A 224 2.68 71.81 44.50
CA ALA A 224 1.95 72.94 43.97
C ALA A 224 0.97 73.54 45.01
N ARG A 225 0.28 72.70 45.79
CA ARG A 225 -0.58 73.15 46.90
C ARG A 225 0.22 73.82 48.01
N ASP A 226 1.38 73.29 48.36
CA ASP A 226 2.24 73.88 49.40
C ASP A 226 2.93 75.15 48.92
N ALA A 227 3.31 75.23 47.64
CA ALA A 227 3.75 76.48 47.01
C ALA A 227 2.62 77.51 46.99
N GLN A 228 1.38 77.10 46.68
CA GLN A 228 0.20 77.95 46.75
C GLN A 228 -0.04 78.47 48.17
N ARG A 229 -0.02 77.60 49.19
CA ARG A 229 -0.15 78.00 50.61
C ARG A 229 0.94 78.99 51.03
N ARG A 230 2.19 78.78 50.60
CA ARG A 230 3.30 79.72 50.84
C ARG A 230 3.07 81.06 50.16
N ALA A 231 2.60 81.06 48.91
CA ALA A 231 2.25 82.28 48.19
C ALA A 231 1.08 83.03 48.86
N GLU A 232 0.04 82.31 49.29
CA GLU A 232 -1.09 82.86 50.06
C GLU A 232 -0.63 83.45 51.40
N ALA A 233 0.26 82.77 52.13
CA ALA A 233 0.85 83.27 53.36
C ALA A 233 1.68 84.55 53.12
N ALA A 234 2.55 84.57 52.09
CA ALA A 234 3.32 85.76 51.73
C ALA A 234 2.41 86.93 51.30
N LEU A 235 1.34 86.66 50.53
CA LEU A 235 0.33 87.67 50.17
C LEU A 235 -0.39 88.20 51.41
N SER A 236 -0.73 87.34 52.37
CA SER A 236 -1.36 87.76 53.63
C SER A 236 -0.42 88.64 54.47
N GLU A 237 0.88 88.34 54.50
CA GLU A 237 1.88 89.14 55.19
C GLU A 237 2.09 90.50 54.50
N ILE A 238 2.18 90.52 53.16
CA ILE A 238 2.25 91.76 52.38
C ILE A 238 0.98 92.60 52.61
N ARG A 239 -0.21 92.00 52.62
CA ARG A 239 -1.48 92.70 52.93
C ARG A 239 -1.43 93.31 54.32
N ARG A 240 -1.02 92.55 55.34
CA ARG A 240 -0.86 93.07 56.71
C ARG A 240 0.14 94.22 56.80
N ARG A 241 1.29 94.12 56.10
CA ARG A 241 2.27 95.22 56.00
C ARG A 241 1.69 96.43 55.27
N ASN A 242 0.90 96.23 54.22
CA ASN A 242 0.23 97.31 53.51
C ASN A 242 -0.79 98.00 54.41
N GLU A 243 -1.59 97.24 55.16
CA GLU A 243 -2.51 97.78 56.18
C GLU A 243 -1.76 98.59 57.24
N GLN A 244 -0.63 98.07 57.75
CA GLN A 244 0.23 98.81 58.69
C GLN A 244 0.80 100.09 58.07
N LEU A 245 1.30 100.04 56.83
CA LEU A 245 1.78 101.22 56.11
C LEU A 245 0.66 102.24 55.86
N VAL A 246 -0.57 101.80 55.57
CA VAL A 246 -1.74 102.69 55.44
C VAL A 246 -2.02 103.39 56.77
N VAL A 247 -1.98 102.67 57.90
CA VAL A 247 -2.13 103.26 59.24
C VAL A 247 -0.98 104.23 59.54
N ASP A 248 0.26 103.88 59.22
CA ASP A 248 1.43 104.76 59.43
C ASP A 248 1.36 106.02 58.57
N VAL A 249 0.92 105.91 57.31
CA VAL A 249 0.68 107.07 56.43
C VAL A 249 -0.44 107.96 57.00
N GLN A 250 -1.52 107.38 57.51
CA GLN A 250 -2.57 108.13 58.21
C GLN A 250 -2.04 108.84 59.46
N ARG A 251 -1.14 108.20 60.21
CA ARG A 251 -0.52 108.80 61.39
C ARG A 251 0.46 109.93 61.02
N ILE A 252 1.35 109.71 60.06
CA ILE A 252 2.31 110.72 59.59
C ILE A 252 1.58 111.91 58.97
N SER A 253 0.48 111.68 58.24
CA SER A 253 -0.32 112.78 57.71
C SER A 253 -1.04 113.57 58.81
N ALA A 254 -1.50 112.93 59.89
CA ALA A 254 -2.01 113.61 61.07
C ALA A 254 -0.91 114.41 61.80
N ASP A 255 0.27 113.83 62.00
CA ASP A 255 1.43 114.49 62.62
C ASP A 255 1.92 115.67 61.76
N ALA A 256 1.93 115.55 60.43
CA ALA A 256 2.26 116.63 59.52
C ALA A 256 1.23 117.78 59.56
N ALA A 257 -0.05 117.47 59.79
CA ALA A 257 -1.09 118.47 59.99
C ALA A 257 -0.94 119.19 61.34
N GLU A 258 -0.55 118.48 62.40
CA GLU A 258 -0.19 119.05 63.71
C GLU A 258 1.03 119.99 63.60
N HIS A 259 2.12 119.55 62.94
CA HIS A 259 3.30 120.37 62.72
C HIS A 259 3.00 121.63 61.89
N ARG A 260 2.12 121.54 60.88
CA ARG A 260 1.64 122.72 60.13
C ARG A 260 0.91 123.71 61.05
N ARG A 261 0.02 123.23 61.92
CA ARG A 261 -0.70 124.08 62.89
C ARG A 261 0.24 124.73 63.91
N LEU A 262 1.27 124.02 64.37
CA LEU A 262 2.29 124.57 65.27
C LEU A 262 3.16 125.62 64.58
N ALA A 263 3.57 125.40 63.33
CA ALA A 263 4.31 126.38 62.54
C ALA A 263 3.51 127.67 62.33
N GLU A 264 2.22 127.57 61.98
CA GLU A 264 1.33 128.73 61.86
C GLU A 264 1.18 129.51 63.18
N ARG A 265 1.20 128.83 64.33
CA ARG A 265 1.18 129.51 65.65
C ARG A 265 2.50 130.23 65.92
N HIS A 266 3.64 129.62 65.62
CA HIS A 266 4.95 130.23 65.79
C HIS A 266 5.17 131.43 64.86
N GLU A 267 4.66 131.39 63.62
CA GLU A 267 4.66 132.56 62.74
C GLU A 267 3.83 133.72 63.30
N ARG A 268 2.64 133.44 63.85
CA ARG A 268 1.82 134.49 64.50
C ARG A 268 2.50 135.08 65.74
N GLN A 269 3.20 134.25 66.53
CA GLN A 269 3.98 134.71 67.69
C GLN A 269 5.20 135.54 67.27
N LEU A 270 5.91 135.16 66.20
CA LEU A 270 7.01 135.96 65.63
C LEU A 270 6.52 137.32 65.10
N GLY A 271 5.33 137.34 64.49
CA GLY A 271 4.67 138.58 64.08
C GLY A 271 4.48 139.56 65.24
N SER A 272 3.95 139.11 66.38
CA SER A 272 3.71 140.00 67.53
C SER A 272 5.00 140.47 68.21
N VAL A 273 6.01 139.59 68.32
CA VAL A 273 7.32 139.94 68.90
C VAL A 273 8.07 140.96 68.02
N MET A 274 7.93 140.89 66.71
CA MET A 274 8.51 141.89 65.81
C MET A 274 7.84 143.27 65.92
N GLU A 275 6.53 143.32 66.20
CA GLU A 275 5.83 144.58 66.47
C GLU A 275 6.28 145.19 67.81
N GLU A 276 6.39 144.38 68.87
CA GLU A 276 6.93 144.82 70.17
C GLU A 276 8.38 145.31 70.09
N ALA A 277 9.22 144.67 69.26
CA ALA A 277 10.60 145.11 69.03
C ALA A 277 10.69 146.48 68.34
N ARG A 278 9.76 146.80 67.42
CA ARG A 278 9.69 148.12 66.76
C ARG A 278 9.28 149.20 67.75
N ASP A 279 8.32 148.92 68.63
CA ASP A 279 7.90 149.85 69.68
C ASP A 279 9.00 150.14 70.72
N LEU A 280 9.81 149.13 71.05
CA LEU A 280 10.97 149.30 71.93
C LEU A 280 12.11 150.09 71.27
N GLN A 281 12.34 149.93 69.96
CA GLN A 281 13.31 150.75 69.23
C GLN A 281 12.91 152.23 69.19
N LEU A 282 11.63 152.54 68.97
CA LEU A 282 11.13 153.92 69.01
C LEU A 282 11.31 154.56 70.41
N LYS A 283 11.10 153.80 71.48
CA LYS A 283 11.33 154.25 72.86
C LYS A 283 12.83 154.45 73.17
N ARG A 284 13.71 153.59 72.65
CA ARG A 284 15.17 153.72 72.80
C ARG A 284 15.71 154.99 72.15
N ASP A 285 15.25 155.30 70.94
CA ASP A 285 15.74 156.46 70.21
C ASP A 285 15.19 157.80 70.77
N ALA A 286 14.05 157.77 71.46
CA ALA A 286 13.54 158.90 72.24
C ALA A 286 14.39 159.18 73.50
N LEU A 287 14.82 158.12 74.22
CA LEU A 287 15.71 158.23 75.39
C LEU A 287 17.13 158.67 75.01
N ALA A 288 17.64 158.23 73.86
CA ALA A 288 18.95 158.65 73.34
C ALA A 288 19.02 160.16 73.07
N ARG A 289 17.91 160.79 72.66
CA ARG A 289 17.84 162.25 72.46
C ARG A 289 17.83 163.04 73.78
N GLN A 290 17.26 162.48 74.86
CA GLN A 290 17.28 163.11 76.20
C GLN A 290 18.68 163.10 76.83
N VAL A 291 19.47 162.04 76.63
CA VAL A 291 20.84 161.94 77.17
C VAL A 291 21.81 162.92 76.48
N ALA A 292 21.65 163.15 75.16
CA ALA A 292 22.45 164.13 74.42
C ALA A 292 22.22 165.58 74.88
N LEU A 293 21.00 165.92 75.34
CA LEU A 293 20.66 167.26 75.83
C LEU A 293 21.26 167.55 77.22
N LEU A 294 21.34 166.53 78.09
CA LEU A 294 21.87 166.64 79.46
C LEU A 294 23.41 166.67 79.52
N GLN A 295 24.09 165.99 78.59
CA GLN A 295 25.57 166.05 78.51
C GLN A 295 26.11 167.38 77.97
N GLY A 296 25.31 168.15 77.20
CA GLY A 296 25.64 169.50 76.79
C GLY A 296 25.66 170.52 77.94
N GLN A 297 24.86 170.30 79.00
CA GLN A 297 24.74 171.21 80.14
C GLN A 297 25.84 171.03 81.20
N LEU A 298 26.50 169.86 81.24
CA LEU A 298 27.59 169.56 82.19
C LEU A 298 28.97 170.09 81.73
N LYS A 299 29.16 170.38 80.44
CA LYS A 299 30.40 170.99 79.90
C LYS A 299 30.57 172.49 80.22
N ALA A 300 29.51 173.19 80.64
CA ALA A 300 29.57 174.64 80.92
C ALA A 300 29.85 175.00 82.39
N ARG A 301 29.82 174.04 83.33
CA ARG A 301 29.90 174.32 84.79
C ARG A 301 31.26 174.01 85.44
N ASN A 302 32.19 173.35 84.74
CA ASN A 302 33.52 173.00 85.26
C ASN A 302 34.67 173.92 84.79
N GLN A 303 34.38 175.04 84.11
CA GLN A 303 35.40 176.02 83.69
C GLN A 303 35.59 177.23 84.63
N SER A 304 34.83 177.38 85.73
CA SER A 304 34.84 178.66 86.50
C SER A 304 35.20 178.61 87.99
N SER A 305 35.69 177.50 88.55
CA SER A 305 36.15 177.53 89.95
C SER A 305 37.21 176.48 90.25
N LEU A 306 38.48 176.81 89.97
CA LEU A 306 39.66 176.39 90.76
C LEU A 306 40.92 177.17 90.35
N VAL A 307 40.88 178.48 90.61
CA VAL A 307 42.01 179.39 90.89
C VAL A 307 41.43 180.30 91.99
N ARG A 308 41.77 180.26 93.29
CA ARG A 308 43.11 180.32 93.89
C ARG A 308 43.05 180.37 95.43
N ARG A 309 43.72 179.42 96.11
CA ARG A 309 44.52 179.55 97.37
C ARG A 309 44.96 178.12 97.70
N THR A 310 46.21 177.69 97.54
CA THR A 310 47.47 178.27 98.01
C THR A 310 48.66 177.75 97.19
N ARG A 311 49.72 178.56 97.18
CA ARG A 311 51.04 178.32 96.59
C ARG A 311 51.96 177.74 97.67
N ARG A 312 52.49 176.53 97.50
CA ARG A 312 53.90 176.14 97.82
C ARG A 312 54.16 174.69 97.40
N SER A 313 55.32 174.48 96.75
CA SER A 313 56.27 173.34 96.92
C SER A 313 55.68 171.94 97.21
N ARG A 314 56.02 170.86 96.51
CA ARG A 314 57.27 170.42 95.85
C ARG A 314 56.83 169.41 94.78
N LYS A 315 57.36 169.44 93.55
CA LYS A 315 58.68 168.96 93.15
C LYS A 315 58.75 167.44 93.19
N ASP A 316 59.22 166.92 92.07
CA ASP A 316 59.83 165.61 91.86
C ASP A 316 58.89 164.40 91.93
N ALA A 317 59.00 163.48 90.98
CA ALA A 317 60.00 163.35 89.91
C ALA A 317 59.34 162.98 88.59
#